data_AF-A0A6A7G6A3-F1
#
_entry.id   AF-A0A6A7G6A3-F1
#
_cell.length_a   1.000
_cell.length_b   1.000
_cell.length_c   1.000
_cell.angle_alpha   90.00
_cell.angle_beta   90.00
_cell.angle_gamma   90.00
#
_symmetry.space_group_name_H-M   'P 1'
#
loop_
_entity.id
_entity.type
_entity.pdbx_description
1 polymer ?
#
loop_
_entity_poly.entity_id
_entity_poly.type
_entity_poly.pdbx_seq_one_letter_code
_entity_poly.pdbx_strand_id
1 'polypeptide(L)'
;MFDCQYLELKYLAAYSPSILDKVREMLQKKTLYSFLLEKHPKKHSINNDRHLREYVMALKNNYLKKSAPLSKIIYDPKIHVIHNALGLHTVISRVQGNKLKRKNEIRI
;
A
#
# COMPACT_ATOMS: atom_id res chain seq x y z
N MET A 1 -13.61 -29.28 4.30
CA MET A 1 -14.32 -29.06 3.04
C MET A 1 -14.96 -27.69 3.17
N PHE A 2 -14.41 -26.65 2.55
CA PHE A 2 -14.88 -25.28 2.75
C PHE A 2 -16.04 -25.00 1.80
N ASP A 3 -17.26 -24.98 2.34
CA ASP A 3 -18.48 -24.65 1.61
C ASP A 3 -18.40 -23.22 1.05
N CYS A 4 -18.24 -23.13 -0.26
CA CYS A 4 -18.12 -21.86 -0.99
C CYS A 4 -19.48 -21.22 -1.29
N GLN A 5 -20.57 -21.67 -0.67
CA GLN A 5 -21.92 -21.27 -1.06
C GLN A 5 -22.34 -19.89 -0.52
N TYR A 6 -21.62 -19.27 0.42
CA TYR A 6 -21.98 -17.95 0.96
C TYR A 6 -20.74 -17.11 1.36
N LEU A 7 -19.78 -16.92 0.43
CA LEU A 7 -18.72 -15.95 0.67
C LEU A 7 -19.22 -14.55 0.31
N GLU A 8 -19.57 -13.77 1.33
CA GLU A 8 -19.91 -12.36 1.16
C GLU A 8 -18.69 -11.60 0.63
N LEU A 9 -18.75 -11.15 -0.63
CA LEU A 9 -17.66 -10.44 -1.29
C LEU A 9 -17.62 -8.98 -0.82
N LYS A 10 -17.30 -8.76 0.45
CA LYS A 10 -17.31 -7.44 1.12
C LYS A 10 -16.59 -6.34 0.32
N TYR A 11 -15.45 -6.67 -0.29
CA TYR A 11 -14.64 -5.73 -1.08
C TYR A 11 -15.13 -5.52 -2.51
N LEU A 12 -15.99 -6.40 -3.02
CA LEU A 12 -16.54 -6.30 -4.37
C LEU A 12 -18.03 -5.93 -4.36
N ALA A 13 -18.64 -5.72 -3.20
CA ALA A 13 -20.08 -5.49 -3.05
C ALA A 13 -20.61 -4.28 -3.86
N ALA A 14 -19.75 -3.31 -4.17
CA ALA A 14 -20.10 -2.13 -4.96
C ALA A 14 -20.00 -2.35 -6.50
N TYR A 15 -19.54 -3.51 -6.97
CA TYR A 15 -19.41 -3.82 -8.40
C TYR A 15 -20.70 -4.40 -8.97
N SER A 16 -20.83 -4.39 -10.30
CA SER A 16 -22.03 -4.89 -10.99
C SER A 16 -22.29 -6.38 -10.69
N PRO A 17 -23.57 -6.82 -10.69
CA PRO A 17 -23.93 -8.22 -10.47
C PRO A 17 -23.19 -9.18 -11.43
N SER A 18 -23.03 -8.78 -12.69
CA SER A 18 -22.31 -9.56 -13.71
C SER A 18 -20.85 -9.87 -13.33
N ILE A 19 -20.15 -8.95 -12.67
CA ILE A 19 -18.77 -9.16 -12.20
C ILE A 19 -18.78 -10.08 -10.99
N LEU A 20 -19.70 -9.86 -10.05
CA LEU A 20 -19.85 -10.68 -8.85
C LEU A 20 -20.11 -12.14 -9.20
N ASP A 21 -20.99 -12.41 -10.17
CA ASP A 21 -21.34 -13.76 -10.59
C ASP A 21 -20.16 -14.46 -11.26
N LYS A 22 -19.40 -13.75 -12.10
CA LYS A 22 -18.18 -14.29 -12.70
C LYS A 22 -17.13 -14.65 -11.64
N VAL A 23 -16.97 -13.81 -10.62
CA VAL A 23 -16.04 -14.08 -9.51
C VAL A 23 -16.51 -15.29 -8.69
N ARG A 24 -17.82 -15.40 -8.41
CA ARG A 24 -18.40 -16.57 -7.71
C ARG A 24 -18.18 -17.87 -8.50
N GLU A 25 -18.41 -17.85 -9.80
CA GLU A 25 -18.18 -19.00 -10.68
C GLU A 25 -16.69 -19.42 -10.67
N MET A 26 -15.77 -18.45 -10.77
CA MET A 26 -14.33 -18.71 -10.70
C MET A 26 -13.87 -19.22 -9.33
N LEU A 27 -14.51 -18.79 -8.24
CA LEU A 27 -14.25 -19.31 -6.90
C LEU A 27 -14.71 -20.76 -6.76
N GLN A 28 -15.91 -21.10 -7.23
CA GLN A 28 -16.42 -22.47 -7.23
C GLN A 28 -15.53 -23.41 -8.04
N LYS A 29 -15.06 -22.95 -9.20
CA LYS A 29 -14.16 -23.70 -10.08
C LYS A 29 -12.70 -23.70 -9.62
N LYS A 30 -12.34 -22.97 -8.56
CA LYS A 30 -10.96 -22.76 -8.07
C LYS A 30 -9.99 -22.23 -9.14
N THR A 31 -10.50 -21.54 -10.16
CA THR A 31 -9.72 -20.98 -11.28
C THR A 31 -9.34 -19.52 -11.08
N LEU A 32 -9.87 -18.86 -10.04
CA LEU A 32 -9.59 -17.44 -9.79
C LEU A 32 -8.10 -17.14 -9.60
N TYR A 33 -7.38 -18.03 -8.90
CA TYR A 33 -5.96 -17.84 -8.61
C TYR A 33 -5.10 -17.82 -9.87
N SER A 34 -5.31 -18.78 -10.78
CA SER A 34 -4.58 -18.85 -12.04
C SER A 34 -4.90 -17.67 -12.95
N PHE A 35 -6.17 -17.28 -13.03
CA PHE A 35 -6.60 -16.10 -13.80
C PHE A 35 -5.92 -14.81 -13.31
N LEU A 36 -5.84 -14.61 -12.00
CA LEU A 36 -5.18 -13.43 -11.42
C LEU A 36 -3.66 -13.45 -11.66
N LEU A 37 -3.02 -14.62 -11.60
CA LEU A 37 -1.60 -14.76 -11.90
C LEU A 37 -1.27 -14.49 -13.36
N GLU A 38 -2.12 -14.95 -14.28
CA GLU A 38 -1.95 -14.71 -15.71
C GLU A 38 -2.05 -13.20 -16.02
N LYS A 39 -3.04 -12.52 -15.42
CA LYS A 39 -3.25 -11.09 -15.62
C LYS A 39 -2.23 -10.21 -14.89
N HIS A 40 -1.85 -10.61 -13.67
CA HIS A 40 -0.96 -9.87 -12.79
C HIS A 40 0.16 -10.79 -12.28
N PRO A 41 1.15 -11.11 -13.14
CA PRO A 41 2.21 -12.06 -12.80
C PRO A 41 3.16 -11.52 -11.73
N LYS A 42 3.31 -10.19 -11.65
CA LYS A 42 4.18 -9.54 -10.66
C LYS A 42 3.40 -9.27 -9.37
N LYS A 43 3.72 -10.01 -8.33
CA LYS A 43 3.21 -9.76 -6.97
C LYS A 43 3.81 -8.47 -6.42
N HIS A 44 3.00 -7.73 -5.67
CA HIS A 44 3.48 -6.57 -4.93
C HIS A 44 4.36 -7.03 -3.75
N SER A 45 5.64 -6.68 -3.77
CA SER A 45 6.61 -7.08 -2.74
C SER A 45 6.69 -6.11 -1.55
N ILE A 46 6.19 -4.89 -1.70
CA ILE A 46 6.33 -3.81 -0.73
C ILE A 46 5.10 -3.77 0.19
N ASN A 47 4.95 -4.77 1.05
CA ASN A 47 3.74 -4.96 1.85
C ASN A 47 3.83 -4.52 3.31
N ASN A 48 4.98 -4.02 3.76
CA ASN A 48 5.18 -3.59 5.14
C ASN A 48 6.10 -2.36 5.19
N ASP A 49 6.12 -1.69 6.34
CA ASP A 49 6.90 -0.47 6.55
C ASP A 49 8.41 -0.68 6.30
N ARG A 50 8.92 -1.89 6.58
CA ARG A 50 10.33 -2.21 6.35
C ARG A 50 10.66 -2.24 4.86
N HIS A 51 9.91 -3.00 4.07
CA HIS A 51 10.09 -3.09 2.62
C HIS A 51 9.88 -1.72 1.97
N LEU A 52 8.90 -0.94 2.45
CA LEU A 52 8.66 0.42 1.97
C LEU A 52 9.87 1.31 2.25
N ARG A 53 10.42 1.25 3.46
CA ARG A 53 11.59 2.02 3.84
C ARG A 53 12.81 1.65 2.99
N GLU A 54 13.06 0.36 2.78
CA GLU A 54 14.14 -0.13 1.94
C GLU A 54 13.99 0.37 0.50
N TYR A 55 12.78 0.26 -0.07
CA TYR A 55 12.46 0.75 -1.41
C TYR A 55 12.71 2.26 -1.58
N VAL A 56 12.14 3.07 -0.67
CA VAL A 56 12.28 4.53 -0.74
C VAL A 56 13.74 4.95 -0.54
N MET A 57 14.47 4.32 0.38
CA MET A 57 15.89 4.60 0.58
C MET A 57 16.73 4.22 -0.62
N ALA A 58 16.42 3.11 -1.31
CA ALA A 58 17.07 2.73 -2.56
C ALA A 58 16.86 3.81 -3.65
N LEU A 59 15.64 4.31 -3.82
CA LEU A 59 15.36 5.42 -4.74
C LEU A 59 16.15 6.68 -4.35
N LYS A 60 16.15 7.05 -3.07
CA LYS A 60 16.93 8.19 -2.56
C LYS A 60 18.41 8.03 -2.89
N ASN A 61 18.98 6.85 -2.69
CA ASN A 61 20.40 6.62 -2.93
C ASN A 61 20.76 6.66 -4.42
N ASN A 62 19.86 6.19 -5.28
CA ASN A 62 20.05 6.21 -6.73
C ASN A 62 19.97 7.64 -7.29
N TYR A 63 18.97 8.42 -6.85
CA TYR A 63 18.64 9.70 -7.48
C TYR A 63 19.03 10.95 -6.66
N LEU A 64 19.21 10.84 -5.35
CA LEU A 64 19.42 11.96 -4.42
C LEU A 64 20.65 11.72 -3.51
N LYS A 65 21.81 11.50 -4.13
CA LYS A 65 23.06 11.08 -3.45
C LYS A 65 23.45 11.95 -2.26
N LYS A 66 23.30 13.28 -2.35
CA LYS A 66 23.70 14.25 -1.31
C LYS A 66 22.57 14.70 -0.36
N SER A 67 21.38 14.08 -0.40
CA SER A 67 20.29 14.48 0.51
C SER A 67 20.33 13.74 1.86
N ALA A 68 19.74 14.36 2.87
CA ALA A 68 19.57 13.75 4.19
C ALA A 68 18.62 12.53 4.10
N PRO A 69 18.79 11.50 4.94
CA PRO A 69 17.87 10.39 5.00
C PRO A 69 16.49 10.85 5.50
N LEU A 70 15.44 10.16 5.05
CA LEU A 70 14.09 10.38 5.54
C LEU A 70 13.97 9.88 6.98
N SER A 71 13.32 10.68 7.81
CA SER A 71 13.18 10.44 9.26
C SER A 71 12.09 9.40 9.58
N LYS A 72 11.04 9.34 8.76
CA LYS A 72 9.94 8.38 8.92
C LYS A 72 9.36 8.02 7.56
N ILE A 73 9.16 6.73 7.31
CA ILE A 73 8.53 6.18 6.11
C ILE A 73 7.61 5.06 6.59
N ILE A 74 6.29 5.23 6.46
CA ILE A 74 5.29 4.27 6.97
C ILE A 74 4.07 4.17 6.07
N TYR A 75 3.37 3.05 6.13
CA TYR A 75 1.98 2.95 5.71
C TYR A 75 1.06 3.46 6.83
N ASP A 76 0.25 4.47 6.54
CA ASP A 76 -0.67 5.06 7.49
C ASP A 76 -2.12 4.80 7.05
N PRO A 77 -2.81 3.83 7.68
CA PRO A 77 -4.13 3.39 7.26
C PRO A 77 -5.21 4.48 7.44
N LYS A 78 -4.90 5.59 8.11
CA LYS A 78 -5.84 6.65 8.45
C LYS A 78 -5.65 7.92 7.61
N ILE A 79 -4.62 8.01 6.77
CA ILE A 79 -4.35 9.24 6.00
C ILE A 79 -5.48 9.60 5.07
N HIS A 80 -6.03 8.62 4.34
CA HIS A 80 -7.13 8.87 3.44
C HIS A 80 -8.35 9.41 4.19
N VAL A 81 -8.64 8.89 5.39
CA VAL A 81 -9.79 9.30 6.20
C VAL A 81 -9.62 10.70 6.78
N ILE A 82 -8.41 11.06 7.21
CA ILE A 82 -8.15 12.32 7.93
C ILE A 82 -7.82 13.47 6.97
N HIS A 83 -7.08 13.20 5.90
CA HIS A 83 -6.52 14.22 5.02
C HIS A 83 -7.02 14.12 3.58
N ASN A 84 -7.90 13.16 3.26
CA ASN A 84 -8.37 12.86 1.90
C ASN A 84 -7.21 12.76 0.89
N ALA A 85 -6.10 12.16 1.32
CA ALA A 85 -4.86 12.04 0.54
C ALA A 85 -4.51 10.56 0.32
N LEU A 86 -3.80 10.28 -0.77
CA LEU A 86 -3.21 8.96 -1.06
C LEU A 86 -1.81 8.78 -0.45
N GLY A 87 -1.27 9.85 0.11
CA GLY A 87 0.05 9.90 0.71
C GLY A 87 0.38 11.33 1.11
N LEU A 88 1.32 11.47 2.03
CA LEU A 88 1.71 12.73 2.62
C LEU A 88 3.23 12.83 2.68
N HIS A 89 3.78 13.97 2.26
CA HIS A 89 5.17 14.34 2.47
C HIS A 89 5.23 15.56 3.38
N THR A 90 5.75 15.40 4.58
CA THR A 90 5.82 16.47 5.59
C THR A 90 7.24 16.77 6.02
N VAL A 91 7.51 18.06 6.20
CA VAL A 91 8.76 18.56 6.79
C VAL A 91 8.43 19.13 8.16
N ILE A 92 8.87 18.45 9.21
CA ILE A 92 8.65 18.86 10.60
C ILE A 92 9.93 19.52 11.10
N SER A 93 9.80 20.75 11.58
CA SER A 93 10.90 21.46 12.25
C SER A 93 10.70 21.40 13.77
N ARG A 94 11.76 21.02 14.51
CA ARG A 94 11.75 21.02 15.98
C ARG A 94 12.99 21.70 16.54
N VAL A 95 12.82 22.42 17.64
CA VAL A 95 13.94 23.02 18.38
C VAL A 95 14.57 21.94 19.27
N GLN A 96 15.90 21.78 19.19
CA GLN A 96 16.67 20.88 20.04
C GLN A 96 17.87 21.64 20.61
N GLY A 97 17.78 22.01 21.89
CA GLY A 97 18.69 22.99 22.49
C GLY A 97 18.63 24.32 21.73
N ASN A 98 19.78 24.89 21.37
CA ASN A 98 19.86 26.15 20.62
C ASN A 98 19.76 25.98 19.09
N LYS A 99 19.47 24.77 18.57
CA LYS A 99 19.48 24.49 17.12
C LYS A 99 18.11 24.04 16.63
N LEU A 100 17.69 24.52 15.46
CA LEU A 100 16.52 24.03 14.75
C LEU A 100 16.90 22.79 13.91
N LYS A 101 16.20 21.67 14.13
CA LYS A 101 16.36 20.43 13.37
C LYS A 101 15.15 20.22 12.47
N ARG A 102 15.40 19.89 11.20
CA ARG A 102 14.37 19.48 10.23
C ARG A 102 14.32 17.97 10.12
N LYS A 103 13.11 17.41 10.06
CA LYS A 103 12.82 16.00 9.82
C LYS A 103 11.87 15.87 8.64
N ASN A 104 12.19 14.99 7.71
CA ASN A 104 11.36 14.73 6.54
C ASN A 104 10.63 13.39 6.74
N GLU A 105 9.31 13.39 6.66
CA GLU A 105 8.48 12.20 6.80
C GLU A 105 7.71 11.94 5.50
N ILE A 106 7.61 10.67 5.12
CA ILE A 106 6.73 10.17 4.07
C ILE A 106 5.74 9.21 4.71
N ARG A 107 4.47 9.36 4.35
CA ARG A 107 3.42 8.44 4.74
C ARG A 107 2.61 8.07 3.52
N ILE A 108 2.32 6.78 3.37
CA ILE A 108 1.51 6.25 2.27
C ILE A 108 0.19 5.75 2.85
#